data_AF-A0A5M6CEZ0-F1
#
_entry.id   AF-A0A5M6CEZ0-F1
#
_cell.length_a   1.000
_cell.length_b   1.000
_cell.length_c   1.000
_cell.angle_alpha   90.00
_cell.angle_beta   90.00
_cell.angle_gamma   90.00
#
_symmetry.space_group_name_H-M   'P 1'
#
loop_
_entity.id
_entity.type
_entity.pdbx_description
1 polymer ?
#
loop_
_entity_poly.entity_id
_entity_poly.type
_entity_poly.pdbx_seq_one_letter_code
_entity_poly.pdbx_strand_id
1 'polypeptide(L)'
;MNYTQGIELMNDLFQKLNAKQQKADSFVVGALHIDYPGRKKNGDYRLSKDGEAPKHTDVVKLIFDIANECNFDALIVALGDLYNNGLASITDTFAQSQKELIYWITLQEEINYPQPRYAGRRLPYQRYYEAILARLGKCSLDDVIQRTNNHGKRKPALFTNIGNIRIPSFYF
;
A
#
# COMPACT_ATOMS: atom_id res chain seq x y z
N MET A 1 9.94 -1.63 10.49
CA MET A 1 10.53 -0.84 9.38
C MET A 1 9.48 0.13 8.85
N ASN A 2 9.69 1.43 9.00
CA ASN A 2 8.79 2.46 8.45
C ASN A 2 9.08 2.75 6.97
N TYR A 3 8.33 3.67 6.33
CA TYR A 3 8.55 3.98 4.90
C TYR A 3 9.90 4.65 4.64
N THR A 4 10.37 5.54 5.52
CA THR A 4 11.70 6.17 5.37
C THR A 4 12.80 5.11 5.36
N GLN A 5 12.79 4.20 6.34
CA GLN A 5 13.74 3.10 6.43
C GLN A 5 13.65 2.15 5.22
N GLY A 6 12.43 1.88 4.72
CA GLY A 6 12.25 1.05 3.53
C GLY A 6 12.81 1.71 2.26
N ILE A 7 12.60 3.01 2.09
CA ILE A 7 13.17 3.77 0.97
C ILE A 7 14.70 3.81 1.07
N GLU A 8 15.25 4.05 2.25
CA GLU A 8 16.68 4.05 2.51
C GLU A 8 17.31 2.69 2.19
N LEU A 9 16.70 1.60 2.65
CA LEU A 9 17.11 0.23 2.34
C LEU A 9 17.18 0.01 0.83
N MET A 10 16.10 0.30 0.10
CA MET A 10 16.05 0.07 -1.33
C MET A 10 17.00 0.97 -2.13
N ASN A 11 17.21 2.20 -1.67
CA ASN A 11 18.18 3.12 -2.27
C ASN A 11 19.62 2.64 -2.05
N ASP A 12 19.97 2.18 -0.85
CA ASP A 12 21.30 1.64 -0.54
C ASP A 12 21.61 0.42 -1.43
N LEU A 13 20.67 -0.52 -1.55
CA LEU A 13 20.78 -1.66 -2.46
C LEU A 13 21.01 -1.22 -3.90
N PHE A 14 20.26 -0.22 -4.38
CA PHE A 14 20.43 0.33 -5.72
C PHE A 14 21.79 1.00 -5.93
N GLN A 15 22.30 1.75 -4.94
CA GLN A 15 23.62 2.38 -5.03
C GLN A 15 24.75 1.36 -5.07
N LYS A 16 24.70 0.34 -4.22
CA LYS A 16 25.67 -0.78 -4.22
C LYS A 16 25.68 -1.52 -5.56
N LEU A 17 24.50 -1.71 -6.16
CA LEU A 17 24.37 -2.28 -7.49
C LEU A 17 25.02 -1.41 -8.57
N ASN A 18 24.77 -0.10 -8.58
CA ASN A 18 25.39 0.83 -9.52
C ASN A 18 26.91 0.93 -9.35
N ALA A 19 27.39 0.86 -8.10
CA ALA A 19 28.81 0.85 -7.78
C ALA A 19 29.50 -0.50 -8.09
N LYS A 20 28.75 -1.49 -8.61
CA LYS A 20 29.21 -2.88 -8.86
C LYS A 20 29.74 -3.57 -7.60
N GLN A 21 29.33 -3.10 -6.42
CA GLN A 21 29.65 -3.70 -5.12
C GLN A 21 28.71 -4.88 -4.81
N GLN A 22 27.55 -4.90 -5.44
CA GLN A 22 26.56 -5.97 -5.34
C GLN A 22 25.95 -6.27 -6.72
N LYS A 23 25.41 -7.48 -6.89
CA LYS A 23 24.66 -7.89 -8.08
C LYS A 23 23.16 -7.75 -7.83
N ALA A 24 22.36 -7.87 -8.88
CA ALA A 24 20.92 -8.09 -8.74
C ALA A 24 20.67 -9.34 -7.87
N ASP A 25 19.67 -9.26 -7.01
CA ASP A 25 19.45 -10.22 -5.93
C ASP A 25 17.99 -10.16 -5.45
N SER A 26 17.64 -10.99 -4.47
CA SER A 26 16.31 -11.00 -3.89
C SER A 26 16.33 -11.30 -2.40
N PHE A 27 15.24 -10.95 -1.72
CA PHE A 27 15.01 -11.33 -0.34
C PHE A 27 13.54 -11.65 -0.10
N VAL A 28 13.26 -12.32 1.01
CA VAL A 28 11.92 -12.78 1.39
C VAL A 28 11.44 -12.02 2.62
N VAL A 29 10.18 -11.58 2.61
CA VAL A 29 9.49 -11.03 3.77
C VAL A 29 8.14 -11.73 3.93
N GLY A 30 8.02 -12.60 4.93
CA GLY A 30 6.85 -13.46 5.10
C GLY A 30 6.66 -14.34 3.86
N ALA A 31 5.51 -14.20 3.19
CA ALA A 31 5.18 -14.91 1.94
C ALA A 31 5.55 -14.11 0.66
N LEU A 32 6.23 -12.97 0.81
CA LEU A 32 6.56 -12.07 -0.29
C LEU A 32 8.01 -12.28 -0.73
N HIS A 33 8.21 -12.29 -2.04
CA HIS A 33 9.52 -12.22 -2.67
C HIS A 33 9.75 -10.82 -3.24
N ILE A 34 10.91 -10.25 -2.93
CA ILE A 34 11.33 -8.92 -3.34
C ILE A 34 12.58 -9.08 -4.19
N ASP A 35 12.44 -8.90 -5.51
CA ASP A 35 13.57 -8.96 -6.45
C ASP A 35 14.02 -7.54 -6.82
N TYR A 36 15.32 -7.26 -6.75
CA TYR A 36 15.89 -5.96 -7.10
C TYR A 36 17.10 -6.09 -8.04
N PRO A 37 17.27 -5.16 -8.99
CA PRO A 37 16.45 -3.99 -9.23
C PRO A 37 15.15 -4.36 -9.95
N GLY A 38 14.12 -3.54 -9.74
CA GLY A 38 12.88 -3.57 -10.50
C GLY A 38 13.04 -3.02 -11.90
N ARG A 39 11.91 -2.78 -12.58
CA ARG A 39 11.91 -2.26 -13.95
C ARG A 39 12.23 -0.77 -13.98
N LYS A 40 11.81 -0.02 -12.97
CA LYS A 40 12.03 1.42 -12.90
C LYS A 40 13.40 1.72 -12.26
N LYS A 41 13.91 2.92 -12.53
CA LYS A 41 15.17 3.40 -11.95
C LYS A 41 14.91 3.86 -10.50
N ASN A 42 15.96 3.94 -9.68
CA ASN A 42 15.95 4.51 -8.31
C ASN A 42 15.32 3.61 -7.22
N GLY A 43 15.91 2.44 -6.94
CA GLY A 43 15.46 1.61 -5.80
C GLY A 43 14.14 0.86 -6.01
N ASP A 44 13.57 0.87 -7.22
CA ASP A 44 12.43 0.03 -7.56
C ASP A 44 12.78 -1.46 -7.42
N TYR A 45 11.76 -2.28 -7.21
CA TYR A 45 11.85 -3.73 -7.07
C TYR A 45 10.63 -4.39 -7.70
N ARG A 46 10.72 -5.68 -7.99
CA ARG A 46 9.55 -6.52 -8.31
C ARG A 46 9.07 -7.20 -7.04
N LEU A 47 7.78 -7.08 -6.76
CA LEU A 47 7.11 -7.78 -5.67
C LEU A 47 6.34 -8.97 -6.24
N SER A 48 6.53 -10.16 -5.67
CA SER A 48 5.69 -11.31 -5.95
C SER A 48 5.23 -12.01 -4.67
N LYS A 49 4.06 -12.65 -4.76
CA LYS A 49 3.50 -13.53 -3.73
C LYS A 49 3.01 -14.78 -4.46
N ASP A 50 3.47 -15.95 -4.05
CA ASP A 50 3.12 -17.23 -4.70
C ASP A 50 3.41 -17.23 -6.22
N GLY A 51 4.46 -16.52 -6.64
CA GLY A 51 4.87 -16.39 -8.05
C GLY A 51 4.12 -15.32 -8.86
N GLU A 52 3.10 -14.68 -8.30
CA GLU A 52 2.30 -13.65 -8.97
C GLU A 52 2.55 -12.26 -8.40
N ALA A 53 2.41 -11.23 -9.24
CA ALA A 53 2.50 -9.83 -8.79
C ALA A 53 1.22 -9.43 -8.04
N PRO A 54 1.28 -9.05 -6.75
CA PRO A 54 0.09 -8.64 -6.02
C PRO A 54 -0.48 -7.34 -6.59
N LYS A 55 -1.81 -7.21 -6.60
CA LYS A 55 -2.49 -6.00 -7.08
C LYS A 55 -3.08 -5.21 -5.92
N HIS A 56 -3.14 -3.89 -6.05
CA HIS A 56 -3.87 -3.06 -5.08
C HIS A 56 -5.35 -3.45 -4.96
N THR A 57 -5.95 -3.97 -6.04
CA THR A 57 -7.33 -4.49 -6.00
C THR A 57 -7.48 -5.71 -5.11
N ASP A 58 -6.45 -6.53 -4.96
CA ASP A 58 -6.51 -7.71 -4.10
C ASP A 58 -6.49 -7.29 -2.63
N VAL A 59 -5.72 -6.24 -2.31
CA VAL A 59 -5.74 -5.59 -0.99
C VAL A 59 -7.08 -4.91 -0.71
N VAL A 60 -7.67 -4.22 -1.71
CA VAL A 60 -9.02 -3.64 -1.59
C VAL A 60 -10.06 -4.72 -1.24
N LYS A 61 -10.06 -5.83 -1.97
CA LYS A 61 -10.97 -6.96 -1.71
C LYS A 61 -10.73 -7.57 -0.32
N LEU A 62 -9.47 -7.81 0.04
CA LEU A 62 -9.10 -8.31 1.36
C LEU A 62 -9.65 -7.43 2.48
N ILE A 63 -9.49 -6.11 2.38
CA ILE A 63 -9.98 -5.17 3.39
C ILE A 63 -11.51 -5.16 3.42
N PHE A 64 -12.17 -5.17 2.27
CA PHE A 64 -13.63 -5.25 2.19
C PHE A 64 -14.16 -6.51 2.87
N ASP A 65 -13.54 -7.67 2.63
CA ASP A 65 -13.99 -8.97 3.13
C ASP A 65 -13.87 -9.09 4.65
N ILE A 66 -12.81 -8.55 5.25
CA ILE A 66 -12.62 -8.60 6.71
C ILE A 66 -13.40 -7.51 7.45
N ALA A 67 -13.82 -6.46 6.75
CA ALA A 67 -14.49 -5.33 7.35
C ALA A 67 -15.95 -5.66 7.70
N ASN A 68 -16.39 -5.22 8.88
CA ASN A 68 -17.74 -5.40 9.41
C ASN A 68 -18.05 -4.34 10.46
N GLU A 69 -19.32 -4.28 10.88
CA GLU A 69 -19.85 -3.27 11.80
C GLU A 69 -19.10 -3.18 13.13
N CYS A 70 -18.46 -4.26 13.57
CA CYS A 70 -17.74 -4.31 14.84
C CYS A 70 -16.28 -3.85 14.74
N ASN A 71 -15.69 -3.74 13.53
CA ASN A 71 -14.25 -3.50 13.38
C ASN A 71 -13.86 -2.33 12.45
N PHE A 72 -14.82 -1.59 11.88
CA PHE A 72 -14.50 -0.51 10.95
C PHE A 72 -13.56 0.56 11.53
N ASP A 73 -13.83 1.04 12.75
CA ASP A 73 -12.96 2.03 13.39
C ASP A 73 -11.55 1.48 13.64
N ALA A 74 -11.45 0.22 14.07
CA ALA A 74 -10.17 -0.45 14.26
C ALA A 74 -9.39 -0.56 12.93
N LEU A 75 -10.06 -0.91 11.83
CA LEU A 75 -9.44 -0.96 10.50
C LEU A 75 -8.98 0.40 10.00
N ILE A 76 -9.76 1.47 10.23
CA ILE A 76 -9.38 2.84 9.89
C ILE A 76 -8.14 3.27 10.68
N VAL A 77 -8.11 2.96 11.99
CA VAL A 77 -6.95 3.23 12.85
C VAL A 77 -5.74 2.42 12.40
N ALA A 78 -5.90 1.14 12.09
CA ALA A 78 -4.82 0.27 11.64
C ALA A 78 -4.24 0.71 10.28
N LEU A 79 -5.07 1.14 9.33
CA LEU A 79 -4.59 1.74 8.09
C LEU A 79 -3.84 3.05 8.36
N GLY A 80 -4.34 3.89 9.27
CA GLY A 80 -3.66 5.13 9.67
C GLY A 80 -2.30 4.87 10.31
N ASP A 81 -2.23 3.91 11.22
CA ASP A 81 -1.00 3.50 11.89
C ASP A 81 0.00 2.91 10.88
N LEU A 82 -0.44 2.02 10.00
CA LEU A 82 0.42 1.44 8.96
C LEU A 82 0.90 2.49 7.95
N TYR A 83 0.07 3.46 7.57
CA TYR A 83 0.45 4.56 6.68
C TYR A 83 1.60 5.42 7.24
N ASN A 84 1.56 5.67 8.56
CA ASN A 84 2.52 6.51 9.26
C ASN A 84 3.78 5.73 9.67
N ASN A 85 3.61 4.50 10.14
CA ASN A 85 4.67 3.73 10.81
C ASN A 85 5.18 2.54 10.00
N GLY A 86 4.54 2.20 8.86
CA GLY A 86 4.88 1.02 8.08
C GLY A 86 4.85 -0.25 8.93
N LEU A 87 5.80 -1.17 8.73
CA LEU A 87 5.92 -2.39 9.53
C LEU A 87 6.26 -2.16 11.02
N ALA A 88 6.47 -0.91 11.45
CA ALA A 88 6.51 -0.58 12.89
C ALA A 88 5.12 -0.34 13.50
N SER A 89 4.05 -0.53 12.72
CA SER A 89 2.67 -0.47 13.19
C SER A 89 2.42 -1.43 14.36
N ILE A 90 1.86 -0.87 15.44
CA ILE A 90 1.58 -1.58 16.70
C ILE A 90 0.17 -2.17 16.76
N THR A 91 -0.73 -1.76 15.86
CA THR A 91 -2.10 -2.30 15.81
C THR A 91 -2.10 -3.78 15.43
N ASP A 92 -2.98 -4.59 15.98
CA ASP A 92 -3.10 -6.04 15.69
C ASP A 92 -4.27 -6.38 14.75
N THR A 93 -5.01 -5.37 14.29
CA THR A 93 -6.20 -5.54 13.44
C THR A 93 -5.89 -6.21 12.10
N PHE A 94 -4.71 -5.94 11.54
CA PHE A 94 -4.18 -6.68 10.39
C PHE A 94 -3.21 -7.74 10.88
N ALA A 95 -3.36 -8.97 10.37
CA ALA A 95 -2.36 -10.01 10.53
C ALA A 95 -1.01 -9.54 9.95
N GLN A 96 0.09 -10.06 10.49
CA GLN A 96 1.44 -9.65 10.08
C GLN A 96 1.66 -9.78 8.55
N SER A 97 1.19 -10.87 7.95
CA SER A 97 1.27 -11.08 6.50
C SER A 97 0.46 -10.05 5.68
N GLN A 98 -0.63 -9.53 6.23
CA GLN A 98 -1.43 -8.46 5.60
C GLN A 98 -0.70 -7.12 5.69
N LYS A 99 -0.11 -6.81 6.85
CA LYS A 99 0.74 -5.62 7.02
C LYS A 99 1.92 -5.62 6.06
N GLU A 100 2.59 -6.76 5.92
CA GLU A 100 3.70 -6.96 4.99
C GLU A 100 3.26 -6.71 3.55
N LEU A 101 2.16 -7.32 3.12
CA LEU A 101 1.62 -7.13 1.77
C LEU A 101 1.28 -5.66 1.50
N ILE A 102 0.52 -5.02 2.40
CA ILE A 102 0.10 -3.63 2.27
C ILE A 102 1.33 -2.71 2.25
N TYR A 103 2.28 -2.94 3.15
CA TYR A 103 3.48 -2.12 3.25
C TYR A 103 4.34 -2.21 1.98
N TRP A 104 4.69 -3.42 1.54
CA TRP A 104 5.57 -3.59 0.38
C TRP A 104 4.89 -3.12 -0.91
N ILE A 105 3.62 -3.46 -1.16
CA ILE A 105 2.98 -2.98 -2.40
C ILE A 105 2.90 -1.44 -2.46
N THR A 106 2.72 -0.77 -1.32
CA THR A 106 2.64 0.70 -1.28
C THR A 106 3.99 1.39 -1.15
N LEU A 107 5.02 0.72 -0.63
CA LEU A 107 6.40 1.21 -0.65
C LEU A 107 6.90 1.31 -2.09
N GLN A 108 6.56 0.32 -2.93
CA GLN A 108 6.86 0.38 -4.37
C GLN A 108 6.22 1.61 -5.03
N GLU A 109 4.98 1.95 -4.67
CA GLU A 109 4.31 3.17 -5.15
C GLU A 109 5.00 4.45 -4.66
N GLU A 110 5.43 4.50 -3.40
CA GLU A 110 6.15 5.65 -2.84
C GLU A 110 7.51 5.86 -3.51
N ILE A 111 8.25 4.78 -3.81
CA ILE A 111 9.54 4.87 -4.53
C ILE A 111 9.33 5.36 -5.97
N ASN A 112 8.32 4.81 -6.65
CA ASN A 112 8.10 5.09 -8.07
C ASN A 112 7.42 6.43 -8.33
N TYR A 113 6.59 6.89 -7.41
CA TYR A 113 5.81 8.12 -7.51
C TYR A 113 5.83 8.87 -6.17
N PRO A 114 6.99 9.38 -5.72
CA PRO A 114 7.15 9.90 -4.37
C PRO A 114 6.32 11.15 -4.08
N GLN A 115 5.86 11.26 -2.84
CA GLN A 115 5.28 12.48 -2.29
C GLN A 115 6.36 13.56 -2.08
N PRO A 116 6.04 14.87 -2.15
CA PRO A 116 4.73 15.46 -2.40
C PRO A 116 4.42 15.67 -3.90
N ARG A 117 5.38 15.43 -4.80
CA ARG A 117 5.21 15.67 -6.24
C ARG A 117 4.08 14.83 -6.82
N TYR A 118 3.99 13.58 -6.38
CA TYR A 118 2.91 12.66 -6.72
C TYR A 118 2.14 12.26 -5.45
N ALA A 119 1.24 11.30 -5.56
CA ALA A 119 0.50 10.79 -4.41
C ALA A 119 1.24 9.69 -3.64
N GLY A 120 2.22 9.00 -4.24
CA GLY A 120 2.93 7.88 -3.61
C GLY A 120 1.99 6.88 -2.96
N ARG A 121 2.36 6.42 -1.76
CA ARG A 121 1.54 5.48 -0.98
C ARG A 121 0.16 6.05 -0.61
N ARG A 122 -0.02 7.37 -0.58
CA ARG A 122 -1.30 8.00 -0.21
C ARG A 122 -2.44 7.54 -1.14
N LEU A 123 -2.20 7.38 -2.44
CA LEU A 123 -3.25 6.97 -3.36
C LEU A 123 -3.77 5.55 -3.09
N PRO A 124 -2.93 4.51 -2.95
CA PRO A 124 -3.38 3.19 -2.50
C PRO A 124 -4.14 3.22 -1.17
N TYR A 125 -3.63 3.91 -0.15
CA TYR A 125 -4.32 3.98 1.15
C TYR A 125 -5.69 4.65 1.06
N GLN A 126 -5.86 5.64 0.17
CA GLN A 126 -7.18 6.19 -0.13
C GLN A 126 -8.12 5.09 -0.66
N ARG A 127 -7.68 4.23 -1.57
CA ARG A 127 -8.49 3.11 -2.09
C ARG A 127 -8.78 2.04 -1.02
N TYR A 128 -7.84 1.79 -0.13
CA TYR A 128 -8.01 0.86 0.98
C TYR A 128 -9.07 1.34 1.98
N TYR A 129 -9.07 2.64 2.30
CA TYR A 129 -10.14 3.23 3.09
C TYR A 129 -11.48 3.24 2.35
N GLU A 130 -11.48 3.47 1.03
CA GLU A 130 -12.69 3.35 0.22
C GLU A 130 -13.29 1.93 0.24
N ALA A 131 -12.48 0.88 0.41
CA ALA A 131 -12.97 -0.48 0.60
C ALA A 131 -13.80 -0.63 1.89
N ILE A 132 -13.36 0.01 2.98
CA ILE A 132 -14.10 0.07 4.24
C ILE A 132 -15.44 0.81 4.04
N LEU A 133 -15.41 1.95 3.33
CA LEU A 133 -16.61 2.71 2.99
C LEU A 133 -17.60 1.91 2.13
N ALA A 134 -17.09 1.14 1.16
CA ALA A 134 -17.92 0.28 0.33
C ALA A 134 -18.61 -0.80 1.18
N ARG A 135 -17.89 -1.38 2.15
CA ARG A 135 -18.48 -2.37 3.06
C ARG A 135 -19.57 -1.79 3.95
N LEU A 136 -19.46 -0.51 4.29
CA LEU A 136 -20.47 0.29 5.00
C LEU A 136 -21.64 0.75 4.11
N GLY A 137 -21.68 0.35 2.84
CA GLY A 137 -22.73 0.75 1.91
C GLY A 137 -22.67 2.22 1.48
N LYS A 138 -21.52 2.89 1.64
CA LYS A 138 -21.33 4.30 1.22
C LYS A 138 -20.99 4.43 -0.27
N CYS A 139 -20.52 3.37 -0.89
CA CYS A 139 -20.25 3.22 -2.32
C CYS A 139 -20.25 1.74 -2.69
N SER A 140 -20.17 1.40 -3.98
CA SER A 140 -20.04 0.00 -4.39
C SER A 140 -18.57 -0.45 -4.37
N LEU A 141 -18.33 -1.73 -4.09
CA LEU A 141 -16.97 -2.31 -4.18
C LEU A 141 -16.44 -2.22 -5.62
N ASP A 142 -17.31 -2.40 -6.62
CA ASP A 142 -16.95 -2.32 -8.05
C ASP A 142 -16.43 -0.93 -8.41
N ASP A 143 -17.05 0.14 -7.89
CA ASP A 143 -16.54 1.51 -8.07
C ASP A 143 -15.14 1.66 -7.48
N VAL A 144 -14.90 1.11 -6.28
CA VAL A 144 -13.58 1.16 -5.63
C VAL A 144 -12.54 0.39 -6.44
N ILE A 145 -12.87 -0.79 -6.95
CA ILE A 145 -11.99 -1.59 -7.81
C ILE A 145 -11.66 -0.82 -9.10
N GLN A 146 -12.66 -0.22 -9.76
CA GLN A 146 -12.45 0.57 -10.98
C GLN A 146 -11.55 1.78 -10.71
N ARG A 147 -11.75 2.47 -9.59
CA ARG A 147 -10.94 3.62 -9.15
C ARG A 147 -9.52 3.23 -8.76
N THR A 148 -9.31 2.00 -8.30
CA THR A 148 -8.00 1.45 -7.97
C THR A 148 -7.20 1.15 -9.24
N ASN A 149 -7.87 0.66 -10.28
CA ASN A 149 -7.27 0.34 -11.59
C ASN A 149 -7.18 1.56 -12.53
N ASN A 150 -6.99 2.78 -12.03
CA ASN A 150 -7.11 4.02 -12.84
C ASN A 150 -5.94 4.30 -13.81
N HIS A 151 -5.21 3.28 -14.27
CA HIS A 151 -4.01 3.44 -15.09
C HIS A 151 -4.19 4.43 -16.24
N GLY A 152 -3.32 5.45 -16.29
CA GLY A 152 -3.32 6.48 -17.34
C GLY A 152 -4.48 7.49 -17.29
N LYS A 153 -5.35 7.40 -16.28
CA LYS A 153 -6.49 8.31 -16.10
C LYS A 153 -6.22 9.30 -14.98
N ARG A 154 -7.01 10.38 -14.95
CA ARG A 154 -7.01 11.35 -13.85
C ARG A 154 -7.29 10.63 -12.52
N LYS A 155 -6.61 11.04 -11.45
CA LYS A 155 -6.90 10.59 -10.09
C LYS A 155 -8.39 10.86 -9.78
N PRO A 156 -9.18 9.82 -9.41
CA PRO A 156 -10.57 10.02 -9.05
C PRO A 156 -10.71 10.91 -7.81
N ALA A 157 -11.68 11.83 -7.83
CA ALA A 157 -12.04 12.63 -6.66
C ALA A 157 -12.49 11.74 -5.51
N LEU A 158 -12.12 12.08 -4.28
CA LEU A 158 -12.47 11.33 -3.07
C LEU A 158 -13.99 11.37 -2.83
N PHE A 159 -14.53 10.34 -2.17
CA PHE A 159 -15.92 10.38 -1.70
C PHE A 159 -16.07 11.45 -0.61
N THR A 160 -17.02 12.35 -0.78
CA THR A 160 -17.26 13.49 0.12
C THR A 160 -18.45 13.29 1.06
N ASN A 161 -19.42 12.45 0.69
CA ASN A 161 -20.62 12.16 1.50
C ASN A 161 -20.44 10.89 2.34
N ILE A 162 -19.51 10.92 3.28
CA ILE A 162 -19.15 9.76 4.12
C ILE A 162 -19.78 9.79 5.52
N GLY A 163 -20.60 10.80 5.84
CA GLY A 163 -21.28 10.94 7.13
C GLY A 163 -20.31 11.09 8.31
N ASN A 164 -20.71 10.64 9.49
CA ASN A 164 -19.92 10.73 10.74
C ASN A 164 -18.85 9.61 10.86
N ILE A 165 -18.25 9.18 9.76
CA ILE A 165 -17.18 8.17 9.77
C ILE A 165 -15.83 8.87 9.98
N ARG A 166 -14.97 8.27 10.80
CA ARG A 166 -13.60 8.75 11.03
C ARG A 166 -12.83 8.87 9.71
N ILE A 167 -12.29 10.06 9.44
CA ILE A 167 -11.48 10.33 8.25
C ILE A 167 -9.99 10.22 8.60
N PRO A 168 -9.23 9.29 8.01
CA PRO A 168 -7.80 9.16 8.29
C PRO A 168 -6.97 10.26 7.62
N SER A 169 -5.77 10.52 8.15
CA SER A 169 -4.84 11.57 7.71
C SER A 169 -4.22 11.36 6.33
N PHE A 170 -4.62 10.35 5.58
CA PHE A 170 -4.21 10.16 4.18
C PHE A 170 -5.36 10.41 3.21
N TYR A 171 -6.57 10.71 3.69
CA TYR A 171 -7.77 10.86 2.88
C TYR A 171 -8.10 12.33 2.58
N PHE A 172 -7.11 13.06 2.05
CA PHE A 172 -7.21 14.41 1.50
C PHE A 172 -6.33 14.60 0.26
#